data_AF-A0AAE0L3B8-F1
#
_entry.id   AF-A0AAE0L3B8-F1
#
_cell.length_a   1.000
_cell.length_b   1.000
_cell.length_c   1.000
_cell.angle_alpha   90.00
_cell.angle_beta   90.00
_cell.angle_gamma   90.00
#
_symmetry.space_group_name_H-M   'P 1'
#
loop_
_entity.id
_entity.type
_entity.pdbx_description
1 polymer ?
#
loop_
_entity_poly.entity_id
_entity_poly.type
_entity_poly.pdbx_seq_one_letter_code
_entity_poly.pdbx_strand_id
1 'polypeptide(L)'
;MFGKLATYTWLLALPVAVFAKCPGSASLVHAKCELTAEFQNSCADVHEEVLARMNGANGWADPHNGGSYSVISSTDTTVDGTRLTGNKKYTDKFELTFAESSNGCTVSGCSESQVFSVLDMSTNYCNQYNLFCNTAGGCTKVKHDLQYTITTGSCMSHDQSQCVVTAAEKVARWSRTQLIPFLGRSDESCPAVHTQDNFDLDSYVSGKWFIHQQQPTKYLPKEQNFCVYAEYTKMAKKSLLGFTVQVHNYAQEADGTPHDSGKNICAMPDSSKDPAKLNVGPCFLPPVSGVTTGPYWILAYNAEEGYALVSGGQPTIKTPDGCKTGSGVNGSGLWIFSRKQERDEDLLNKVRAIAKAQGFDLSVLNDVDQTNCGSSIVL
;
A
#
# COMPACT_ATOMS: atom_id res chain seq x y z
N MET A 1 10.93 49.38 55.04
CA MET A 1 11.76 48.48 54.20
C MET A 1 10.88 47.32 53.76
N PHE A 2 10.29 47.38 52.56
CA PHE A 2 9.54 46.28 51.96
C PHE A 2 10.40 45.69 50.83
N GLY A 3 10.96 44.51 51.05
CA GLY A 3 11.71 43.76 50.05
C GLY A 3 10.75 43.07 49.09
N LYS A 4 10.88 43.35 47.78
CA LYS A 4 10.15 42.65 46.72
C LYS A 4 10.82 41.29 46.47
N LEU A 5 10.06 40.20 46.63
CA LEU A 5 10.44 38.89 46.10
C LEU A 5 10.32 38.93 44.56
N ALA A 6 11.40 38.61 43.86
CA ALA A 6 11.39 38.38 42.42
C ALA A 6 11.05 36.91 42.17
N THR A 7 9.87 36.65 41.61
CA THR A 7 9.50 35.34 41.06
C THR A 7 10.14 35.17 39.69
N TYR A 8 11.08 34.23 39.57
CA TYR A 8 11.63 33.81 38.29
C TYR A 8 10.71 32.76 37.66
N THR A 9 9.98 33.16 36.62
CA THR A 9 9.20 32.25 35.78
C THR A 9 10.15 31.56 34.80
N TRP A 10 10.43 30.28 35.02
CA TRP A 10 11.17 29.45 34.08
C TRP A 10 10.25 29.12 32.89
N LEU A 11 10.47 29.78 31.75
CA LEU A 11 9.91 29.37 30.47
C LEU A 11 10.67 28.13 30.00
N LEU A 12 10.09 26.94 30.21
CA LEU A 12 10.53 25.72 29.54
C LEU A 12 10.29 25.89 28.04
N ALA A 13 11.35 26.19 27.29
CA ALA A 13 11.33 26.09 25.84
C ALA A 13 11.20 24.61 25.47
N LEU A 14 10.05 24.22 24.94
CA LEU A 14 9.88 22.91 24.31
C LEU A 14 10.79 22.87 23.07
N PRO A 15 11.69 21.89 22.94
CA PRO A 15 12.50 21.76 21.73
C PRO A 15 11.59 21.54 20.54
N VAL A 16 11.68 22.42 19.54
CA VAL A 16 11.02 22.24 18.25
C VAL A 16 11.78 21.11 17.54
N ALA A 17 11.12 19.98 17.29
CA ALA A 17 11.69 18.89 16.53
C ALA A 17 12.10 19.39 15.14
N VAL A 18 13.40 19.37 14.84
CA VAL A 18 13.93 19.62 13.51
C VAL A 18 14.00 18.27 12.80
N PHE A 19 13.00 18.00 11.96
CA PHE A 19 12.96 16.78 11.15
C PHE A 19 14.02 16.85 10.04
N ALA A 20 14.69 15.72 9.77
CA ALA A 20 15.69 15.61 8.72
C ALA A 20 15.08 15.87 7.34
N LYS A 21 15.89 16.38 6.41
CA LYS A 21 15.44 16.56 5.03
C LYS A 21 15.30 15.19 4.40
N CYS A 22 14.10 14.85 3.93
CA CYS A 22 13.94 13.61 3.19
C CYS A 22 14.77 13.62 1.89
N PRO A 23 15.39 12.50 1.50
CA PRO A 23 16.33 12.43 0.38
C PRO A 23 15.68 12.70 -1.00
N GLY A 24 14.36 12.78 -1.05
CA GLY A 24 13.56 12.88 -2.26
C GLY A 24 13.33 11.51 -2.89
N SER A 25 12.22 11.39 -3.60
CA SER A 25 11.94 10.25 -4.46
C SER A 25 11.81 10.69 -5.91
N ALA A 26 12.24 9.82 -6.82
CA ALA A 26 11.91 9.95 -8.24
C ALA A 26 10.45 9.55 -8.52
N SER A 27 9.80 8.85 -7.58
CA SER A 27 8.37 8.58 -7.61
C SER A 27 7.61 9.78 -7.04
N LEU A 28 6.51 10.18 -7.68
CA LEU A 28 5.63 11.24 -7.18
C LEU A 28 4.73 10.77 -6.02
N VAL A 29 4.55 9.45 -5.88
CA VAL A 29 3.81 8.82 -4.77
C VAL A 29 4.66 7.70 -4.23
N HIS A 30 5.05 7.80 -2.97
CA HIS A 30 5.92 6.83 -2.31
C HIS A 30 5.67 6.82 -0.81
N ALA A 31 5.92 5.67 -0.22
CA ALA A 31 5.98 5.51 1.20
C ALA A 31 7.17 6.29 1.75
N LYS A 32 6.92 7.02 2.84
CA LYS A 32 7.96 7.70 3.61
C LYS A 32 7.73 7.51 5.09
N CYS A 33 8.81 7.66 5.87
CA CYS A 33 8.69 7.83 7.31
C CYS A 33 9.80 8.72 7.86
N GLU A 34 9.38 9.74 8.61
CA GLU A 34 10.23 10.63 9.39
C GLU A 34 10.23 10.18 10.85
N LEU A 35 11.41 10.14 11.47
CA LEU A 35 11.53 9.87 12.91
C LEU A 35 12.59 10.75 13.55
N THR A 36 12.46 10.94 14.86
CA THR A 36 13.51 11.48 15.72
C THR A 36 13.72 10.51 16.88
N ALA A 37 14.95 10.08 17.09
CA ALA A 37 15.36 9.21 18.18
C ALA A 37 16.28 9.98 19.13
N GLU A 38 15.89 10.05 20.40
CA GLU A 38 16.66 10.69 21.47
C GLU A 38 17.39 9.62 22.26
N PHE A 39 18.72 9.61 22.17
CA PHE A 39 19.60 8.63 22.78
C PHE A 39 20.22 9.15 24.08
N GLN A 40 20.45 8.22 25.03
CA GLN A 40 21.31 8.47 26.19
C GLN A 40 22.80 8.26 25.87
N ASN A 41 23.10 7.67 24.71
CA ASN A 41 24.44 7.40 24.21
C ASN A 41 25.02 8.60 23.47
N SER A 42 26.35 8.66 23.33
CA SER A 42 27.03 9.71 22.55
C SER A 42 26.71 9.58 21.06
N CYS A 43 26.79 10.67 20.28
CA CYS A 43 26.58 10.55 18.83
C CYS A 43 27.64 9.66 18.17
N ALA A 44 28.85 9.62 18.71
CA ALA A 44 29.90 8.71 18.25
C ALA A 44 29.48 7.23 18.36
N ASP A 45 28.89 6.82 19.50
CA ASP A 45 28.44 5.44 19.70
C ASP A 45 27.26 5.09 18.77
N VAL A 46 26.30 6.00 18.63
CA VAL A 46 25.13 5.80 17.75
C VAL A 46 25.58 5.70 16.29
N HIS A 47 26.47 6.60 15.86
CA HIS A 47 27.03 6.61 14.52
C HIS A 47 27.85 5.34 14.22
N GLU A 48 28.66 4.86 15.18
CA GLU A 48 29.41 3.61 15.02
C GLU A 48 28.49 2.39 14.86
N GLU A 49 27.40 2.30 15.66
CA GLU A 49 26.43 1.21 15.55
C GLU A 49 25.72 1.22 14.19
N VAL A 50 25.25 2.38 13.74
CA VAL A 50 24.58 2.56 12.45
C VAL A 50 25.48 2.10 11.31
N LEU A 51 26.72 2.59 11.26
CA LEU A 51 27.66 2.21 10.20
C LEU A 51 28.06 0.73 10.29
N ALA A 52 28.22 0.18 11.49
CA ALA A 52 28.55 -1.24 11.65
C ALA A 52 27.44 -2.13 11.09
N ARG A 53 26.17 -1.79 11.31
CA ARG A 53 25.01 -2.49 10.72
C ARG A 53 24.93 -2.31 9.21
N MET A 54 25.07 -1.08 8.71
CA MET A 54 25.05 -0.84 7.26
C MET A 54 26.13 -1.63 6.51
N ASN A 55 27.29 -1.84 7.15
CA ASN A 55 28.40 -2.64 6.59
C ASN A 55 28.27 -4.15 6.84
N GLY A 56 27.19 -4.62 7.45
CA GLY A 56 26.98 -6.05 7.74
C GLY A 56 28.02 -6.63 8.70
N ALA A 57 28.59 -5.81 9.59
CA ALA A 57 29.62 -6.26 10.53
C ALA A 57 29.09 -7.41 11.40
N ASN A 58 29.95 -8.38 11.67
CA ASN A 58 29.61 -9.61 12.40
C ASN A 58 28.48 -10.44 11.74
N GLY A 59 28.26 -10.28 10.43
CA GLY A 59 27.20 -10.98 9.70
C GLY A 59 25.81 -10.45 10.00
N TRP A 60 25.70 -9.21 10.52
CA TRP A 60 24.42 -8.56 10.74
C TRP A 60 23.63 -8.45 9.43
N ALA A 61 22.33 -8.73 9.51
CA ALA A 61 21.40 -8.61 8.39
C ALA A 61 20.11 -7.92 8.87
N ASP A 62 19.46 -7.20 7.96
CA ASP A 62 18.19 -6.51 8.23
C ASP A 62 17.14 -7.49 8.79
N PRO A 63 16.72 -7.31 10.06
CA PRO A 63 15.80 -8.22 10.70
C PRO A 63 14.35 -8.05 10.22
N HIS A 64 14.03 -7.02 9.42
CA HIS A 64 12.67 -6.80 8.91
C HIS A 64 12.36 -7.71 7.72
N ASN A 65 13.17 -7.63 6.65
CA ASN A 65 12.94 -8.45 5.46
C ASN A 65 14.23 -8.93 4.78
N GLY A 66 15.37 -8.87 5.47
CA GLY A 66 16.66 -9.28 4.92
C GLY A 66 17.18 -8.33 3.83
N GLY A 67 16.79 -7.06 3.87
CA GLY A 67 17.35 -6.03 3.00
C GLY A 67 18.84 -5.81 3.21
N SER A 68 19.47 -5.24 2.19
CA SER A 68 20.88 -4.87 2.17
C SER A 68 21.03 -3.36 2.13
N TYR A 69 21.90 -2.84 3.00
CA TYR A 69 22.21 -1.41 3.09
C TYR A 69 23.43 -1.06 2.27
N SER A 70 23.54 0.20 1.85
CA SER A 70 24.75 0.77 1.28
C SER A 70 24.89 2.22 1.73
N VAL A 71 26.09 2.58 2.17
CA VAL A 71 26.45 3.96 2.53
C VAL A 71 26.66 4.74 1.24
N ILE A 72 25.90 5.82 1.05
CA ILE A 72 26.10 6.78 -0.04
C ILE A 72 27.12 7.83 0.40
N SER A 73 26.93 8.39 1.60
CA SER A 73 27.83 9.36 2.21
C SER A 73 27.79 9.22 3.73
N SER A 74 28.89 9.59 4.41
CA SER A 74 28.94 9.65 5.87
C SER A 74 29.91 10.75 6.30
N THR A 75 29.45 11.57 7.22
CA THR A 75 30.20 12.59 7.96
C THR A 75 29.93 12.41 9.45
N ASP A 76 30.59 13.19 10.31
CA ASP A 76 30.34 13.12 11.77
C ASP A 76 28.90 13.49 12.16
N THR A 77 28.17 14.23 11.29
CA THR A 77 26.83 14.73 11.57
C THR A 77 25.75 14.13 10.68
N THR A 78 26.10 13.42 9.62
CA THR A 78 25.12 12.89 8.65
C THR A 78 25.53 11.53 8.08
N VAL A 79 24.54 10.67 7.86
CA VAL A 79 24.69 9.43 7.09
C VAL A 79 23.60 9.38 6.04
N ASP A 80 24.01 9.35 4.77
CA ASP A 80 23.14 9.09 3.64
C ASP A 80 23.26 7.63 3.24
N GLY A 81 22.13 6.96 3.08
CA GLY A 81 22.10 5.55 2.77
C GLY A 81 21.03 5.18 1.77
N THR A 82 21.20 3.98 1.21
CA THR A 82 20.14 3.28 0.51
C THR A 82 19.96 1.89 1.08
N ARG A 83 18.74 1.39 1.01
CA ARG A 83 18.40 0.02 1.35
C ARG A 83 17.64 -0.61 0.20
N LEU A 84 18.10 -1.76 -0.24
CA LEU A 84 17.37 -2.65 -1.14
C LEU A 84 16.68 -3.72 -0.29
N THR A 85 15.36 -3.90 -0.42
CA THR A 85 14.63 -4.96 0.30
C THR A 85 15.13 -6.35 -0.06
N GLY A 86 14.94 -7.35 0.83
CA GLY A 86 15.44 -8.71 0.58
C GLY A 86 14.88 -9.39 -0.67
N ASN A 87 13.67 -9.00 -1.10
CA ASN A 87 13.07 -9.44 -2.37
C ASN A 87 13.59 -8.66 -3.60
N LYS A 88 14.47 -7.68 -3.41
CA LYS A 88 15.07 -6.81 -4.44
C LYS A 88 14.09 -5.96 -5.24
N LYS A 89 12.85 -5.80 -4.77
CA LYS A 89 11.80 -5.04 -5.47
C LYS A 89 11.76 -3.56 -5.11
N TYR A 90 12.19 -3.19 -3.91
CA TYR A 90 12.07 -1.83 -3.41
C TYR A 90 13.44 -1.32 -2.97
N THR A 91 13.76 -0.13 -3.47
CA THR A 91 14.93 0.64 -3.03
C THR A 91 14.43 1.84 -2.26
N ASP A 92 14.83 1.95 -1.02
CA ASP A 92 14.62 3.13 -0.20
C ASP A 92 15.91 3.95 -0.18
N LYS A 93 15.80 5.28 -0.16
CA LYS A 93 16.88 6.16 0.28
C LYS A 93 16.53 6.73 1.63
N PHE A 94 17.53 6.94 2.47
CA PHE A 94 17.34 7.55 3.76
C PHE A 94 18.52 8.46 4.12
N GLU A 95 18.24 9.43 4.97
CA GLU A 95 19.21 10.33 5.59
C GLU A 95 19.02 10.25 7.11
N LEU A 96 20.12 10.16 7.85
CA LEU A 96 20.17 10.29 9.31
C LEU A 96 21.08 11.48 9.66
N THR A 97 20.58 12.42 10.45
CA THR A 97 21.34 13.57 10.98
C THR A 97 21.54 13.40 12.48
N PHE A 98 22.77 13.54 12.94
CA PHE A 98 23.21 13.36 14.32
C PHE A 98 23.52 14.73 14.93
N ALA A 99 22.96 15.01 16.10
CA ALA A 99 23.19 16.23 16.84
C ALA A 99 23.46 15.92 18.32
N GLU A 100 24.56 16.45 18.85
CA GLU A 100 24.86 16.35 20.28
C GLU A 100 23.77 17.01 21.11
N SER A 101 23.36 16.35 22.19
CA SER A 101 22.42 16.88 23.17
C SER A 101 23.06 16.87 24.56
N SER A 102 22.47 17.57 25.53
CA SER A 102 23.04 17.65 26.89
C SER A 102 23.16 16.29 27.60
N ASN A 103 22.41 15.28 27.13
CA ASN A 103 22.32 13.96 27.76
C ASN A 103 22.61 12.80 26.79
N GLY A 104 23.18 13.06 25.61
CA GLY A 104 23.49 12.04 24.61
C GLY A 104 23.38 12.57 23.18
N CYS A 105 22.65 11.86 22.33
CA CYS A 105 22.54 12.18 20.91
C CYS A 105 21.09 12.27 20.45
N THR A 106 20.78 13.25 19.62
CA THR A 106 19.53 13.30 18.86
C THR A 106 19.80 12.86 17.43
N VAL A 107 19.07 11.86 16.95
CA VAL A 107 19.10 11.46 15.54
C VAL A 107 17.76 11.77 14.88
N SER A 108 17.77 12.66 13.90
CA SER A 108 16.63 12.89 13.02
C SER A 108 16.83 12.10 11.73
N GLY A 109 15.80 11.39 11.30
CA GLY A 109 15.85 10.54 10.12
C GLY A 109 14.64 10.73 9.20
N CYS A 110 14.86 10.54 7.91
CA CYS A 110 13.79 10.30 6.96
C CYS A 110 14.18 9.24 5.94
N SER A 111 13.27 8.29 5.68
CA SER A 111 13.38 7.26 4.64
C SER A 111 12.25 7.43 3.63
N GLU A 112 12.59 7.32 2.34
CA GLU A 112 11.66 7.40 1.22
C GLU A 112 11.92 6.30 0.18
N SER A 113 10.87 5.56 -0.14
CA SER A 113 10.89 4.62 -1.26
C SER A 113 11.13 5.37 -2.57
N GLN A 114 12.04 4.85 -3.39
CA GLN A 114 12.40 5.42 -4.69
C GLN A 114 11.47 4.96 -5.82
N VAL A 115 10.46 4.15 -5.48
CA VAL A 115 9.47 3.59 -6.43
C VAL A 115 8.05 3.77 -5.88
N PHE A 116 7.05 3.63 -6.75
CA PHE A 116 5.65 3.76 -6.37
C PHE A 116 5.29 2.80 -5.23
N SER A 117 4.83 3.36 -4.11
CA SER A 117 4.53 2.60 -2.90
C SER A 117 3.45 3.30 -2.07
N VAL A 118 2.35 2.58 -1.81
CA VAL A 118 1.15 3.09 -1.11
C VAL A 118 0.86 2.31 0.17
N LEU A 119 1.38 1.08 0.28
CA LEU A 119 1.38 0.31 1.53
C LEU A 119 2.79 0.23 2.07
N ASP A 120 3.00 0.75 3.27
CA ASP A 120 4.35 0.82 3.83
C ASP A 120 4.70 -0.34 4.78
N MET A 121 3.79 -1.10 5.39
CA MET A 121 4.13 -2.23 6.33
C MET A 121 5.29 -1.93 7.29
N SER A 122 5.41 -0.68 7.71
CA SER A 122 6.52 -0.08 8.46
C SER A 122 7.88 -0.12 7.78
N THR A 123 8.00 -0.41 6.49
CA THR A 123 9.26 -0.62 5.75
C THR A 123 10.17 0.60 5.87
N ASN A 124 9.66 1.82 5.65
CA ASN A 124 10.47 3.04 5.77
C ASN A 124 10.81 3.39 7.22
N TYR A 125 9.93 3.07 8.17
CA TYR A 125 10.23 3.17 9.60
C TYR A 125 11.32 2.18 10.01
N CYS A 126 11.14 0.89 9.69
CA CYS A 126 12.04 -0.21 9.99
C CYS A 126 13.39 -0.06 9.30
N ASN A 127 13.43 0.51 8.10
CA ASN A 127 14.67 0.83 7.39
C ASN A 127 15.63 1.63 8.28
N GLN A 128 15.10 2.62 9.00
CA GLN A 128 15.87 3.48 9.90
C GLN A 128 16.01 2.85 11.30
N TYR A 129 14.90 2.39 11.89
CA TYR A 129 14.87 1.78 13.22
C TYR A 129 15.85 0.61 13.35
N ASN A 130 15.94 -0.24 12.33
CA ASN A 130 16.81 -1.42 12.37
C ASN A 130 18.30 -1.07 12.42
N LEU A 131 18.69 0.16 12.09
CA LEU A 131 20.09 0.60 12.18
C LEU A 131 20.52 0.98 13.61
N PHE A 132 19.59 1.10 14.55
CA PHE A 132 19.91 1.47 15.94
C PHE A 132 19.09 0.72 17.00
N CYS A 133 18.16 -0.16 16.59
CA CYS A 133 17.34 -0.92 17.52
C CYS A 133 18.16 -1.77 18.50
N ASN A 134 17.69 -1.93 19.72
CA ASN A 134 18.46 -2.54 20.82
C ASN A 134 17.94 -3.92 21.19
N THR A 135 18.58 -4.57 22.15
CA THR A 135 18.18 -5.93 22.59
C THR A 135 16.77 -5.98 23.19
N ALA A 136 16.32 -4.90 23.84
CA ALA A 136 14.95 -4.78 24.36
C ALA A 136 13.89 -4.76 23.24
N GLY A 137 14.25 -4.24 22.06
CA GLY A 137 13.45 -4.28 20.84
C GLY A 137 13.57 -5.59 20.04
N GLY A 138 14.24 -6.60 20.58
CA GLY A 138 14.47 -7.89 19.91
C GLY A 138 15.64 -7.90 18.92
N CYS A 139 16.37 -6.80 18.78
CA CYS A 139 17.51 -6.72 17.86
C CYS A 139 18.78 -7.32 18.45
N THR A 140 19.65 -7.79 17.55
CA THR A 140 21.03 -8.10 17.91
C THR A 140 21.88 -6.85 17.76
N LYS A 141 22.51 -6.40 18.86
CA LYS A 141 23.49 -5.31 18.82
C LYS A 141 24.74 -5.72 18.05
N VAL A 142 25.41 -4.78 17.39
CA VAL A 142 26.67 -5.02 16.66
C VAL A 142 27.88 -4.48 17.43
N LYS A 143 27.82 -3.24 17.89
CA LYS A 143 28.81 -2.52 18.70
C LYS A 143 28.22 -2.06 20.03
N HIS A 144 27.09 -1.37 19.99
CA HIS A 144 26.49 -0.67 21.13
C HIS A 144 25.04 -1.08 21.35
N ASP A 145 24.65 -1.28 22.62
CA ASP A 145 23.26 -1.54 22.99
C ASP A 145 22.57 -0.23 23.36
N LEU A 146 22.04 0.44 22.35
CA LEU A 146 21.62 1.83 22.43
C LEU A 146 20.34 2.00 23.29
N GLN A 147 20.27 3.08 24.05
CA GLN A 147 19.10 3.45 24.86
C GLN A 147 18.47 4.70 24.30
N TYR A 148 17.20 4.63 23.89
CA TYR A 148 16.54 5.72 23.19
C TYR A 148 15.03 5.76 23.36
N THR A 149 14.45 6.90 23.02
CA THR A 149 13.01 7.07 22.77
C THR A 149 12.78 7.61 21.36
N ILE A 150 11.73 7.17 20.68
CA ILE A 150 11.41 7.59 19.31
C ILE A 150 10.15 8.43 19.29
N THR A 151 10.18 9.52 18.54
CA THR A 151 9.00 10.26 18.11
C THR A 151 8.91 10.19 16.59
N THR A 152 7.75 9.85 16.05
CA THR A 152 7.53 9.76 14.59
C THR A 152 6.94 11.06 14.06
N GLY A 153 7.42 11.51 12.90
CA GLY A 153 6.85 12.60 12.12
C GLY A 153 5.86 12.07 11.08
N SER A 154 5.97 12.55 9.84
CA SER A 154 5.16 12.04 8.73
C SER A 154 5.59 10.62 8.34
N CYS A 155 4.77 9.63 8.70
CA CYS A 155 4.99 8.23 8.34
C CYS A 155 3.74 7.61 7.71
N MET A 156 3.93 6.86 6.63
CA MET A 156 2.87 6.05 6.03
C MET A 156 2.50 4.87 6.93
N SER A 157 3.47 4.30 7.66
CA SER A 157 3.25 3.38 8.78
C SER A 157 4.49 3.28 9.69
N HIS A 158 4.33 2.91 10.97
CA HIS A 158 5.42 2.91 11.95
C HIS A 158 5.22 1.89 13.09
N ASP A 159 4.55 0.76 12.80
CA ASP A 159 4.43 -0.35 13.75
C ASP A 159 5.79 -1.03 13.95
N GLN A 160 6.43 -0.75 15.09
CA GLN A 160 7.74 -1.28 15.48
C GLN A 160 7.76 -2.81 15.61
N SER A 161 6.61 -3.43 15.92
CA SER A 161 6.53 -4.90 16.00
C SER A 161 6.77 -5.60 14.65
N GLN A 162 6.67 -4.86 13.55
CA GLN A 162 6.97 -5.37 12.21
C GLN A 162 8.47 -5.39 11.90
N CYS A 163 9.32 -4.69 12.66
CA CYS A 163 10.71 -4.44 12.26
C CYS A 163 11.69 -5.56 12.54
N VAL A 164 11.39 -6.39 13.53
CA VAL A 164 12.21 -7.56 13.88
C VAL A 164 11.35 -8.80 13.74
N VAL A 165 11.50 -9.50 12.62
CA VAL A 165 10.73 -10.71 12.34
C VAL A 165 11.65 -11.93 12.49
N THR A 166 11.32 -12.82 13.42
CA THR A 166 12.08 -14.04 13.65
C THR A 166 12.03 -14.96 12.43
N ALA A 167 13.03 -15.84 12.28
CA ALA A 167 13.02 -16.86 11.24
C ALA A 167 11.75 -17.77 11.33
N ALA A 168 11.24 -17.99 12.54
CA ALA A 168 9.99 -18.70 12.79
C ALA A 168 8.75 -17.91 12.31
N GLU A 169 8.74 -16.59 12.45
CA GLU A 169 7.67 -15.72 11.93
C GLU A 169 7.71 -15.56 10.40
N LYS A 170 8.90 -15.62 9.79
CA LYS A 170 9.05 -15.68 8.31
C LYS A 170 8.39 -16.94 7.72
N VAL A 171 8.46 -18.06 8.44
CA VAL A 171 7.82 -19.34 8.06
C VAL A 171 6.34 -19.40 8.47
N ALA A 172 5.97 -18.88 9.65
CA ALA A 172 4.59 -18.90 10.14
C ALA A 172 3.65 -18.00 9.33
N ARG A 173 4.16 -16.92 8.71
CA ARG A 173 3.40 -16.03 7.82
C ARG A 173 2.90 -16.72 6.54
N TRP A 174 3.50 -17.85 6.16
CA TRP A 174 3.08 -18.67 5.02
C TRP A 174 2.06 -19.76 5.40
N SER A 175 1.76 -19.98 6.69
CA SER A 175 1.09 -21.22 7.10
C SER A 175 -0.02 -21.11 8.16
N ARG A 176 -0.47 -19.94 8.63
CA ARG A 176 -1.58 -19.89 9.61
C ARG A 176 -2.68 -18.89 9.28
N THR A 177 -3.70 -19.43 8.64
CA THR A 177 -5.11 -19.18 8.98
C THR A 177 -5.35 -19.50 10.46
N GLN A 178 -6.15 -18.66 11.14
CA GLN A 178 -6.94 -18.89 12.37
C GLN A 178 -6.55 -18.15 13.68
N LEU A 179 -7.46 -17.20 14.01
CA LEU A 179 -8.25 -17.05 15.24
C LEU A 179 -7.53 -16.85 16.59
N ILE A 180 -7.56 -15.61 17.08
CA ILE A 180 -7.63 -15.26 18.51
C ILE A 180 -8.72 -14.18 18.66
N PRO A 181 -9.65 -14.29 19.62
CA PRO A 181 -10.73 -13.34 19.79
C PRO A 181 -10.22 -12.06 20.46
N PHE A 182 -10.24 -10.95 19.74
CA PHE A 182 -10.09 -9.64 20.35
C PHE A 182 -11.41 -9.24 21.00
N LEU A 183 -11.42 -9.26 22.33
CA LEU A 183 -12.42 -8.56 23.12
C LEU A 183 -12.27 -7.06 22.87
N GLY A 184 -13.33 -6.48 22.29
CA GLY A 184 -13.63 -5.05 22.34
C GLY A 184 -12.95 -4.18 21.27
N ARG A 185 -13.68 -3.88 20.19
CA ARG A 185 -13.55 -2.58 19.52
C ARG A 185 -14.88 -2.15 18.91
N SER A 186 -15.12 -0.86 19.04
CA SER A 186 -16.32 -0.07 18.80
C SER A 186 -17.02 -0.30 17.46
N ASP A 187 -18.31 0.02 17.49
CA ASP A 187 -19.34 -0.07 16.46
C ASP A 187 -19.10 0.82 15.21
N GLU A 188 -17.86 0.95 14.73
CA GLU A 188 -17.55 1.87 13.62
C GLU A 188 -17.90 1.23 12.27
N SER A 189 -18.70 1.95 11.48
CA SER A 189 -19.05 1.64 10.09
C SER A 189 -17.84 1.24 9.23
N CYS A 190 -18.08 0.61 8.07
CA CYS A 190 -16.99 0.29 7.14
C CYS A 190 -16.11 1.53 6.85
N PRO A 191 -14.78 1.40 6.93
CA PRO A 191 -13.87 2.53 6.76
C PRO A 191 -13.95 3.07 5.33
N ALA A 192 -13.78 4.39 5.17
CA ALA A 192 -13.70 5.00 3.86
C ALA A 192 -12.48 4.46 3.10
N VAL A 193 -12.69 4.07 1.84
CA VAL A 193 -11.61 3.56 0.98
C VAL A 193 -10.94 4.70 0.21
N HIS A 194 -9.66 4.50 -0.12
CA HIS A 194 -8.84 5.43 -0.86
C HIS A 194 -8.68 4.98 -2.31
N THR A 195 -8.96 5.87 -3.24
CA THR A 195 -8.78 5.68 -4.68
C THR A 195 -7.36 5.98 -5.12
N GLN A 196 -6.93 5.49 -6.28
CA GLN A 196 -5.58 5.69 -6.76
C GLN A 196 -5.29 7.19 -6.98
N ASP A 197 -4.28 7.71 -6.28
CA ASP A 197 -3.78 9.06 -6.52
C ASP A 197 -3.17 9.20 -7.91
N ASN A 198 -3.29 10.39 -8.49
CA ASN A 198 -2.72 10.74 -9.80
C ASN A 198 -3.07 9.72 -10.90
N PHE A 199 -4.27 9.13 -10.82
CA PHE A 199 -4.71 8.12 -11.77
C PHE A 199 -4.79 8.66 -13.19
N ASP A 200 -4.05 8.00 -14.09
CA ASP A 200 -4.08 8.27 -15.53
C ASP A 200 -5.04 7.30 -16.23
N LEU A 201 -6.22 7.82 -16.58
CA LEU A 201 -7.24 7.07 -17.30
C LEU A 201 -6.74 6.59 -18.66
N ASP A 202 -5.91 7.36 -19.36
CA ASP A 202 -5.44 7.02 -20.71
C ASP A 202 -4.51 5.82 -20.68
N SER A 203 -3.60 5.81 -19.70
CA SER A 203 -2.76 4.66 -19.41
C SER A 203 -3.58 3.43 -19.01
N TYR A 204 -4.58 3.58 -18.13
CA TYR A 204 -5.44 2.48 -17.69
C TYR A 204 -6.21 1.81 -18.83
N VAL A 205 -6.79 2.61 -19.74
CA VAL A 205 -7.62 2.11 -20.85
C VAL A 205 -6.83 1.69 -22.09
N SER A 206 -5.50 1.82 -22.07
CA SER A 206 -4.64 1.59 -23.24
C SER A 206 -4.55 0.14 -23.71
N GLY A 207 -4.97 -0.83 -22.89
CA GLY A 207 -4.85 -2.24 -23.20
C GLY A 207 -5.89 -3.11 -22.50
N LYS A 208 -5.88 -4.40 -22.85
CA LYS A 208 -6.71 -5.43 -22.22
C LYS A 208 -6.31 -5.65 -20.76
N TRP A 209 -7.30 -5.98 -19.95
CA TRP A 209 -7.14 -6.48 -18.59
C TRP A 209 -7.75 -7.86 -18.48
N PHE A 210 -7.03 -8.76 -17.81
CA PHE A 210 -7.53 -10.07 -17.41
C PHE A 210 -7.88 -10.02 -15.93
N ILE A 211 -9.09 -10.45 -15.60
CA ILE A 211 -9.55 -10.45 -14.22
C ILE A 211 -9.17 -11.80 -13.61
N HIS A 212 -8.33 -11.79 -12.58
CA HIS A 212 -7.83 -13.02 -11.96
C HIS A 212 -8.57 -13.41 -10.69
N GLN A 213 -9.14 -12.41 -9.99
CA GLN A 213 -10.03 -12.64 -8.87
C GLN A 213 -11.17 -11.63 -8.88
N GLN A 214 -12.37 -12.06 -8.51
CA GLN A 214 -13.52 -11.16 -8.39
C GLN A 214 -14.54 -11.61 -7.36
N GLN A 215 -15.31 -10.66 -6.85
CA GLN A 215 -16.47 -10.92 -6.02
C GLN A 215 -17.69 -11.28 -6.89
N PRO A 216 -18.42 -12.37 -6.61
CA PRO A 216 -19.67 -12.67 -7.29
C PRO A 216 -20.70 -11.55 -7.12
N THR A 217 -21.37 -11.20 -8.22
CA THR A 217 -22.49 -10.24 -8.24
C THR A 217 -23.68 -10.84 -8.99
N LYS A 218 -24.82 -10.15 -8.99
CA LYS A 218 -26.05 -10.59 -9.67
C LYS A 218 -25.84 -10.90 -11.16
N TYR A 219 -24.89 -10.23 -11.82
CA TYR A 219 -24.64 -10.35 -13.26
C TYR A 219 -23.26 -10.97 -13.57
N LEU A 220 -22.49 -11.35 -12.55
CA LEU A 220 -21.21 -12.06 -12.66
C LEU A 220 -21.17 -13.21 -11.62
N PRO A 221 -22.06 -14.20 -11.75
CA PRO A 221 -22.07 -15.36 -10.87
C PRO A 221 -20.80 -16.20 -11.07
N LYS A 222 -20.38 -16.95 -10.03
CA LYS A 222 -19.11 -17.67 -10.04
C LYS A 222 -19.01 -18.67 -11.20
N GLU A 223 -20.13 -19.26 -11.58
CA GLU A 223 -20.26 -20.27 -12.62
C GLU A 223 -19.92 -19.71 -14.03
N GLN A 224 -19.99 -18.39 -14.19
CA GLN A 224 -19.70 -17.67 -15.45
C GLN A 224 -18.31 -16.99 -15.42
N ASN A 225 -17.51 -17.19 -14.37
CA ASN A 225 -16.27 -16.45 -14.15
C ASN A 225 -15.04 -17.22 -14.72
N PHE A 226 -15.06 -17.51 -16.02
CA PHE A 226 -13.91 -18.06 -16.76
C PHE A 226 -13.48 -17.09 -17.86
N CYS A 227 -12.19 -17.03 -18.16
CA CYS A 227 -11.59 -16.21 -19.22
C CYS A 227 -12.02 -14.74 -19.21
N VAL A 228 -12.24 -14.21 -18.01
CA VAL A 228 -12.87 -12.90 -17.84
C VAL A 228 -11.89 -11.79 -18.22
N TYR A 229 -12.27 -10.91 -19.13
CA TYR A 229 -11.45 -9.76 -19.50
C TYR A 229 -12.28 -8.50 -19.68
N ALA A 230 -11.58 -7.36 -19.58
CA ALA A 230 -12.11 -6.05 -19.91
C ALA A 230 -11.19 -5.35 -20.92
N GLU A 231 -11.80 -4.80 -21.96
CA GLU A 231 -11.17 -3.94 -22.94
C GLU A 231 -11.88 -2.60 -22.98
N TYR A 232 -11.13 -1.58 -23.37
CA TYR A 232 -11.61 -0.21 -23.35
C TYR A 232 -11.29 0.47 -24.67
N THR A 233 -12.20 1.35 -25.10
CA THR A 233 -11.96 2.24 -26.23
C THR A 233 -12.28 3.66 -25.80
N LYS A 234 -11.25 4.51 -25.71
CA LYS A 234 -11.43 5.93 -25.45
C LYS A 234 -12.15 6.57 -26.64
N MET A 235 -13.25 7.25 -26.37
CA MET A 235 -14.03 7.90 -27.41
C MET A 235 -13.36 9.21 -27.81
N ALA A 236 -13.24 9.46 -29.12
CA ALA A 236 -12.66 10.72 -29.63
C ALA A 236 -13.48 11.96 -29.22
N LYS A 237 -14.79 11.78 -29.05
CA LYS A 237 -15.72 12.79 -28.53
C LYS A 237 -16.65 12.13 -27.53
N LYS A 238 -17.07 12.87 -26.51
CA LYS A 238 -18.09 12.40 -25.58
C LYS A 238 -19.37 12.04 -26.35
N SER A 239 -20.06 10.98 -25.94
CA SER A 239 -21.38 10.66 -26.48
C SER A 239 -22.40 11.74 -26.13
N LEU A 240 -23.59 11.70 -26.75
CA LEU A 240 -24.67 12.63 -26.41
C LEU A 240 -25.07 12.55 -24.93
N LEU A 241 -24.91 11.38 -24.32
CA LEU A 241 -25.17 11.13 -22.91
C LEU A 241 -23.94 11.38 -22.02
N GLY A 242 -22.84 11.89 -22.56
CA GLY A 242 -21.66 12.30 -21.79
C GLY A 242 -20.62 11.20 -21.54
N PHE A 243 -20.85 9.97 -22.04
CA PHE A 243 -19.88 8.88 -21.93
C PHE A 243 -18.59 9.19 -22.68
N THR A 244 -17.44 8.78 -22.13
CA THR A 244 -16.10 9.07 -22.66
C THR A 244 -15.31 7.81 -23.01
N VAL A 245 -15.70 6.66 -22.47
CA VAL A 245 -15.03 5.37 -22.69
C VAL A 245 -16.10 4.34 -23.03
N GLN A 246 -15.91 3.59 -24.11
CA GLN A 246 -16.66 2.37 -24.40
C GLN A 246 -15.95 1.20 -23.72
N VAL A 247 -16.72 0.33 -23.07
CA VAL A 247 -16.24 -0.83 -22.32
C VAL A 247 -16.72 -2.09 -23.05
N HIS A 248 -15.82 -3.06 -23.16
CA HIS A 248 -16.10 -4.41 -23.64
C HIS A 248 -15.65 -5.38 -22.55
N ASN A 249 -16.62 -5.93 -21.84
CA ASN A 249 -16.43 -7.00 -20.87
C ASN A 249 -16.83 -8.33 -21.50
N TYR A 250 -16.02 -9.34 -21.26
CA TYR A 250 -16.26 -10.72 -21.66
C TYR A 250 -16.05 -11.64 -20.47
N ALA A 251 -16.86 -12.68 -20.39
CA ALA A 251 -16.70 -13.83 -19.53
C ALA A 251 -17.25 -15.07 -20.25
N GLN A 252 -16.99 -16.27 -19.73
CA GLN A 252 -17.59 -17.49 -20.24
C GLN A 252 -17.85 -18.48 -19.09
N GLU A 253 -18.72 -19.45 -19.32
CA GLU A 253 -18.84 -20.63 -18.46
C GLU A 253 -17.66 -21.59 -18.69
N ALA A 254 -17.55 -22.61 -17.84
CA ALA A 254 -16.48 -23.62 -17.93
C ALA A 254 -16.47 -24.37 -19.27
N ASP A 255 -17.62 -24.52 -19.92
CA ASP A 255 -17.77 -25.17 -21.23
C ASP A 255 -17.49 -24.23 -22.43
N GLY A 256 -17.19 -22.95 -22.15
CA GLY A 256 -16.93 -21.93 -23.16
C GLY A 256 -18.18 -21.16 -23.61
N THR A 257 -19.35 -21.37 -23.00
CA THR A 257 -20.55 -20.57 -23.29
C THR A 257 -20.29 -19.09 -22.99
N PRO A 258 -20.37 -18.18 -24.00
CA PRO A 258 -19.90 -16.81 -23.85
C PRO A 258 -20.94 -15.88 -23.20
N HIS A 259 -20.45 -14.97 -22.36
CA HIS A 259 -21.15 -13.82 -21.81
C HIS A 259 -20.43 -12.54 -22.24
N ASP A 260 -20.89 -11.97 -23.35
CA ASP A 260 -20.24 -10.84 -24.00
C ASP A 260 -21.14 -9.59 -23.97
N SER A 261 -20.61 -8.50 -23.39
CA SER A 261 -21.31 -7.20 -23.34
C SER A 261 -21.31 -6.45 -24.68
N GLY A 262 -20.45 -6.84 -25.62
CA GLY A 262 -20.20 -6.17 -26.88
C GLY A 262 -19.77 -4.72 -26.66
N LYS A 263 -20.49 -3.78 -27.30
CA LYS A 263 -20.23 -2.34 -27.19
C LYS A 263 -21.30 -1.60 -26.37
N ASN A 264 -22.06 -2.32 -25.56
CA ASN A 264 -23.24 -1.78 -24.89
C ASN A 264 -22.95 -1.13 -23.54
N ILE A 265 -21.73 -1.28 -23.00
CA ILE A 265 -21.32 -0.69 -21.71
C ILE A 265 -20.38 0.48 -21.95
N CYS A 266 -20.59 1.55 -21.19
CA CYS A 266 -19.84 2.78 -21.27
C CYS A 266 -19.47 3.28 -19.88
N ALA A 267 -18.40 4.08 -19.81
CA ALA A 267 -17.93 4.73 -18.61
C ALA A 267 -17.74 6.23 -18.80
N MET A 268 -17.84 6.97 -17.71
CA MET A 268 -17.56 8.40 -17.62
C MET A 268 -17.03 8.78 -16.24
N PRO A 269 -16.27 9.87 -16.09
CA PRO A 269 -15.92 10.42 -14.78
C PRO A 269 -17.17 10.64 -13.93
N ASP A 270 -17.05 10.41 -12.63
CA ASP A 270 -18.09 10.83 -11.68
C ASP A 270 -18.04 12.34 -11.40
N SER A 271 -18.93 12.83 -10.52
CA SER A 271 -19.02 14.26 -10.18
C SER A 271 -17.99 14.71 -9.14
N SER A 272 -17.21 13.81 -8.55
CA SER A 272 -16.32 14.10 -7.42
C SER A 272 -14.99 14.76 -7.83
N LYS A 273 -14.71 14.86 -9.14
CA LYS A 273 -13.43 15.31 -9.74
C LYS A 273 -12.24 14.39 -9.46
N ASP A 274 -12.44 13.30 -8.74
CA ASP A 274 -11.45 12.24 -8.58
C ASP A 274 -11.31 11.46 -9.89
N PRO A 275 -10.16 11.49 -10.58
CA PRO A 275 -9.99 10.83 -11.87
C PRO A 275 -10.13 9.31 -11.77
N ALA A 276 -9.91 8.72 -10.60
CA ALA A 276 -10.02 7.28 -10.35
C ALA A 276 -11.46 6.82 -10.06
N LYS A 277 -12.44 7.74 -10.02
CA LYS A 277 -13.86 7.41 -9.83
C LYS A 277 -14.65 7.61 -11.12
N LEU A 278 -15.19 6.50 -11.61
CA LEU A 278 -16.03 6.46 -12.80
C LEU A 278 -17.45 6.04 -12.44
N ASN A 279 -18.39 6.41 -13.30
CA ASN A 279 -19.70 5.79 -13.40
C ASN A 279 -19.72 4.88 -14.63
N VAL A 280 -20.14 3.63 -14.47
CA VAL A 280 -20.21 2.61 -15.52
C VAL A 280 -21.65 2.12 -15.68
N GLY A 281 -22.12 1.99 -16.91
CA GLY A 281 -23.47 1.47 -17.18
C GLY A 281 -23.78 1.34 -18.68
N PRO A 282 -25.03 1.03 -19.05
CA PRO A 282 -25.41 0.87 -20.45
C PRO A 282 -25.29 2.18 -21.23
N CYS A 283 -24.62 2.15 -22.38
CA CYS A 283 -24.34 3.32 -23.22
C CYS A 283 -25.60 4.07 -23.70
N PHE A 284 -26.73 3.38 -23.78
CA PHE A 284 -27.98 3.86 -24.37
C PHE A 284 -29.00 4.39 -23.34
N LEU A 285 -28.70 4.29 -22.04
CA LEU A 285 -29.56 4.80 -20.98
C LEU A 285 -29.03 6.14 -20.46
N PRO A 286 -29.92 7.10 -20.10
CA PRO A 286 -29.50 8.32 -19.42
C PRO A 286 -28.67 7.99 -18.17
N PRO A 287 -27.49 8.60 -17.95
CA PRO A 287 -26.58 8.22 -16.87
C PRO A 287 -27.05 8.81 -15.53
N VAL A 288 -27.87 8.05 -14.81
CA VAL A 288 -28.35 8.39 -13.47
C VAL A 288 -27.57 7.54 -12.48
N SER A 289 -26.62 8.17 -11.78
CA SER A 289 -25.74 7.50 -10.82
C SER A 289 -26.55 6.78 -9.73
N GLY A 290 -26.17 5.54 -9.46
CA GLY A 290 -26.86 4.62 -8.55
C GLY A 290 -28.04 3.87 -9.17
N VAL A 291 -28.58 4.35 -10.29
CA VAL A 291 -29.76 3.76 -10.96
C VAL A 291 -29.35 3.03 -12.25
N THR A 292 -28.93 3.77 -13.27
CA THR A 292 -28.52 3.21 -14.58
C THR A 292 -27.01 3.14 -14.73
N THR A 293 -26.25 3.87 -13.91
CA THR A 293 -24.80 3.75 -13.80
C THR A 293 -24.40 3.46 -12.36
N GLY A 294 -23.40 2.61 -12.19
CA GLY A 294 -22.82 2.25 -10.91
C GLY A 294 -21.40 2.82 -10.74
N PRO A 295 -20.97 3.04 -9.49
CA PRO A 295 -19.60 3.46 -9.22
C PRO A 295 -18.60 2.37 -9.63
N TYR A 296 -17.49 2.80 -10.21
CA TYR A 296 -16.34 1.99 -10.58
C TYR A 296 -15.09 2.75 -10.14
N TRP A 297 -14.51 2.33 -9.03
CA TRP A 297 -13.43 3.04 -8.34
C TRP A 297 -12.13 2.26 -8.48
N ILE A 298 -11.12 2.89 -9.08
CA ILE A 298 -9.77 2.33 -9.16
C ILE A 298 -9.10 2.64 -7.83
N LEU A 299 -8.87 1.60 -7.01
CA LEU A 299 -8.26 1.72 -5.69
C LEU A 299 -6.74 1.68 -5.75
N ALA A 300 -6.20 0.95 -6.72
CA ALA A 300 -4.78 0.91 -7.01
C ALA A 300 -4.53 0.57 -8.48
N TYR A 301 -3.52 1.17 -9.08
CA TYR A 301 -3.10 0.92 -10.46
C TYR A 301 -1.59 1.09 -10.60
N ASN A 302 -0.94 0.20 -11.34
CA ASN A 302 0.44 0.36 -11.75
C ASN A 302 0.61 -0.14 -13.19
N ALA A 303 1.11 0.72 -14.07
CA ALA A 303 1.23 0.42 -15.50
C ALA A 303 2.39 -0.56 -15.77
N GLU A 304 3.52 -0.33 -15.09
CA GLU A 304 4.78 -1.07 -15.29
C GLU A 304 4.69 -2.51 -14.78
N GLU A 305 4.14 -2.70 -13.59
CA GLU A 305 3.86 -4.02 -13.01
C GLU A 305 2.60 -4.65 -13.60
N GLY A 306 1.73 -3.84 -14.20
CA GLY A 306 0.56 -4.30 -14.94
C GLY A 306 -0.54 -4.87 -14.06
N TYR A 307 -0.91 -4.19 -12.95
CA TYR A 307 -2.05 -4.58 -12.11
C TYR A 307 -3.05 -3.45 -11.90
N ALA A 308 -4.28 -3.81 -11.55
CA ALA A 308 -5.24 -2.89 -10.95
C ALA A 308 -6.13 -3.56 -9.89
N LEU A 309 -6.54 -2.78 -8.89
CA LEU A 309 -7.56 -3.12 -7.91
C LEU A 309 -8.76 -2.22 -8.13
N VAL A 310 -9.93 -2.81 -8.34
CA VAL A 310 -11.16 -2.09 -8.65
C VAL A 310 -12.25 -2.46 -7.66
N SER A 311 -12.96 -1.47 -7.13
CA SER A 311 -14.16 -1.69 -6.32
C SER A 311 -15.38 -1.09 -6.98
N GLY A 312 -16.53 -1.75 -6.83
CA GLY A 312 -17.83 -1.25 -7.27
C GLY A 312 -18.36 -0.13 -6.37
N GLY A 313 -17.50 0.80 -5.92
CA GLY A 313 -17.79 1.85 -4.95
C GLY A 313 -17.26 1.58 -3.54
N GLN A 314 -17.73 2.39 -2.58
CA GLN A 314 -17.41 2.25 -1.16
C GLN A 314 -18.01 0.95 -0.60
N PRO A 315 -17.23 0.06 0.05
CA PRO A 315 -17.80 -1.04 0.80
C PRO A 315 -18.56 -0.51 2.02
N THR A 316 -19.80 -0.98 2.19
CA THR A 316 -20.72 -0.54 3.26
C THR A 316 -21.25 -1.68 4.12
N ILE A 317 -20.98 -2.93 3.73
CA ILE A 317 -21.49 -4.13 4.40
C ILE A 317 -20.36 -4.73 5.24
N LYS A 318 -20.55 -4.74 6.57
CA LYS A 318 -19.62 -5.40 7.49
C LYS A 318 -19.72 -6.92 7.38
N THR A 319 -18.60 -7.57 7.63
CA THR A 319 -18.43 -9.02 7.76
C THR A 319 -17.49 -9.29 8.93
N PRO A 320 -17.37 -10.54 9.41
CA PRO A 320 -16.37 -10.90 10.41
C PRO A 320 -14.91 -10.60 9.99
N ASP A 321 -14.64 -10.61 8.68
CA ASP A 321 -13.27 -10.53 8.13
C ASP A 321 -12.94 -9.16 7.51
N GLY A 322 -13.85 -8.18 7.59
CA GLY A 322 -13.69 -6.83 7.03
C GLY A 322 -14.99 -6.29 6.46
N CYS A 323 -14.89 -5.55 5.35
CA CYS A 323 -16.03 -4.95 4.67
C CYS A 323 -16.12 -5.36 3.20
N LYS A 324 -17.35 -5.44 2.69
CA LYS A 324 -17.61 -5.73 1.29
C LYS A 324 -18.59 -4.74 0.68
N THR A 325 -18.57 -4.67 -0.65
CA THR A 325 -19.60 -4.02 -1.45
C THR A 325 -20.84 -4.92 -1.54
N GLY A 326 -21.92 -4.41 -2.13
CA GLY A 326 -23.11 -5.21 -2.42
C GLY A 326 -22.84 -6.38 -3.38
N SER A 327 -23.84 -7.24 -3.54
CA SER A 327 -23.86 -8.32 -4.53
C SER A 327 -24.87 -8.08 -5.66
N GLY A 328 -25.42 -6.85 -5.76
CA GLY A 328 -26.40 -6.45 -6.75
C GLY A 328 -25.77 -6.02 -8.09
N VAL A 329 -26.35 -5.00 -8.72
CA VAL A 329 -25.83 -4.43 -9.97
C VAL A 329 -24.85 -3.30 -9.69
N ASN A 330 -25.34 -2.22 -9.09
CA ASN A 330 -24.54 -1.05 -8.69
C ASN A 330 -24.04 -1.20 -7.25
N GLY A 331 -22.98 -0.47 -6.89
CA GLY A 331 -22.48 -0.48 -5.50
C GLY A 331 -21.91 -1.85 -5.11
N SER A 332 -21.48 -2.66 -6.07
CA SER A 332 -21.28 -4.11 -5.93
C SER A 332 -20.06 -4.58 -6.70
N GLY A 333 -19.34 -5.54 -6.12
CA GLY A 333 -18.15 -6.14 -6.70
C GLY A 333 -16.83 -5.56 -6.18
N LEU A 334 -15.79 -6.39 -6.31
CA LEU A 334 -14.39 -6.13 -6.04
C LEU A 334 -13.62 -7.01 -7.02
N TRP A 335 -12.61 -6.46 -7.70
CA TRP A 335 -11.88 -7.19 -8.73
C TRP A 335 -10.38 -6.91 -8.69
N ILE A 336 -9.60 -7.95 -8.99
CA ILE A 336 -8.15 -7.89 -9.14
C ILE A 336 -7.79 -8.19 -10.58
N PHE A 337 -7.17 -7.22 -11.24
CA PHE A 337 -6.84 -7.24 -12.66
C PHE A 337 -5.33 -7.42 -12.86
N SER A 338 -4.95 -8.07 -13.95
CA SER A 338 -3.57 -8.10 -14.47
C SER A 338 -3.55 -7.81 -15.97
N ARG A 339 -2.46 -7.23 -16.46
CA ARG A 339 -2.17 -7.10 -17.89
C ARG A 339 -1.85 -8.45 -18.54
N LYS A 340 -1.46 -9.44 -17.76
CA LYS A 340 -1.13 -10.79 -18.24
C LYS A 340 -2.30 -11.74 -18.01
N GLN A 341 -2.57 -12.57 -18.99
CA GLN A 341 -3.53 -13.68 -18.85
C GLN A 341 -2.95 -14.81 -17.99
N GLU A 342 -1.63 -15.06 -18.11
CA GLU A 342 -0.92 -15.98 -17.25
C GLU A 342 -0.99 -15.52 -15.80
N ARG A 343 -1.24 -16.47 -14.90
CA ARG A 343 -1.41 -16.21 -13.47
C ARG A 343 -0.07 -15.91 -12.81
N ASP A 344 -0.02 -14.82 -12.04
CA ASP A 344 1.12 -14.40 -11.24
C ASP A 344 0.70 -14.29 -9.78
N GLU A 345 0.95 -15.33 -8.99
CA GLU A 345 0.51 -15.39 -7.59
C GLU A 345 1.14 -14.29 -6.72
N ASP A 346 2.37 -13.88 -7.02
CA ASP A 346 3.03 -12.81 -6.27
C ASP A 346 2.34 -11.47 -6.51
N LEU A 347 1.97 -11.19 -7.77
CA LEU A 347 1.20 -10.01 -8.14
C LEU A 347 -0.18 -10.03 -7.48
N LEU A 348 -0.90 -11.15 -7.54
CA LEU A 348 -2.22 -11.27 -6.93
C LEU A 348 -2.17 -11.10 -5.41
N ASN A 349 -1.20 -11.72 -4.74
CA ASN A 349 -1.01 -11.55 -3.30
C ASN A 349 -0.68 -10.11 -2.93
N LYS A 350 0.12 -9.40 -3.74
CA LYS A 350 0.36 -7.96 -3.58
C LYS A 350 -0.94 -7.16 -3.66
N VAL A 351 -1.76 -7.38 -4.68
CA VAL A 351 -3.01 -6.62 -4.86
C VAL A 351 -4.05 -6.97 -3.78
N ARG A 352 -4.12 -8.23 -3.36
CA ARG A 352 -4.92 -8.68 -2.20
C ARG A 352 -4.52 -7.95 -0.93
N ALA A 353 -3.22 -7.79 -0.67
CA ALA A 353 -2.74 -7.04 0.49
C ALA A 353 -3.18 -5.56 0.45
N ILE A 354 -3.19 -4.92 -0.74
CA ILE A 354 -3.73 -3.56 -0.92
C ILE A 354 -5.21 -3.52 -0.55
N ALA A 355 -6.01 -4.46 -1.05
CA ALA A 355 -7.43 -4.54 -0.70
C ALA A 355 -7.64 -4.76 0.80
N LYS A 356 -6.90 -5.68 1.43
CA LYS A 356 -7.02 -5.94 2.88
C LYS A 356 -6.67 -4.71 3.72
N ALA A 357 -5.64 -3.96 3.35
CA ALA A 357 -5.22 -2.76 4.04
C ALA A 357 -6.29 -1.64 3.98
N GLN A 358 -7.09 -1.61 2.93
CA GLN A 358 -8.26 -0.71 2.82
C GLN A 358 -9.52 -1.25 3.55
N GLY A 359 -9.39 -2.36 4.29
CA GLY A 359 -10.46 -2.92 5.10
C GLY A 359 -11.39 -3.88 4.37
N PHE A 360 -11.04 -4.33 3.15
CA PHE A 360 -11.87 -5.30 2.44
C PHE A 360 -11.82 -6.70 3.07
N ASP A 361 -12.98 -7.33 3.16
CA ASP A 361 -13.10 -8.77 3.36
C ASP A 361 -12.72 -9.48 2.06
N LEU A 362 -11.60 -10.21 2.06
CA LEU A 362 -11.10 -10.91 0.88
C LEU A 362 -11.69 -12.31 0.71
N SER A 363 -12.50 -12.80 1.66
CA SER A 363 -13.20 -14.09 1.53
C SER A 363 -14.24 -14.08 0.41
N VAL A 364 -14.66 -12.88 0.00
CA VAL A 364 -15.62 -12.67 -1.10
C VAL A 364 -15.02 -12.89 -2.48
N LEU A 365 -13.70 -12.86 -2.61
CA LEU A 365 -13.00 -13.02 -3.89
C LEU A 365 -12.92 -14.50 -4.26
N ASN A 366 -13.43 -14.87 -5.44
CA ASN A 366 -13.15 -16.15 -6.08
C ASN A 366 -12.05 -16.00 -7.13
N ASP A 367 -11.27 -17.05 -7.34
CA ASP A 367 -10.38 -17.15 -8.50
C ASP A 367 -11.19 -17.25 -9.78
N VAL A 368 -10.65 -16.63 -10.83
CA VAL A 368 -11.09 -16.75 -12.22
C VAL A 368 -10.10 -17.65 -12.92
N ASP A 369 -10.60 -18.68 -13.61
CA ASP A 369 -9.75 -19.52 -14.45
C ASP A 369 -9.48 -18.79 -15.78
N GLN A 370 -8.21 -18.49 -16.02
CA GLN A 370 -7.72 -17.82 -17.24
C GLN A 370 -7.02 -18.78 -18.21
N THR A 371 -7.15 -20.09 -17.97
CA THR A 371 -6.58 -21.14 -18.81
C THR A 371 -7.56 -21.57 -19.90
N ASN A 372 -7.06 -22.12 -21.00
CA ASN A 372 -7.85 -22.67 -22.11
C ASN A 372 -8.86 -21.70 -22.77
N CYS A 373 -8.63 -20.39 -22.66
CA CYS A 373 -9.49 -19.38 -23.26
C CYS A 373 -9.38 -19.40 -24.79
N GLY A 374 -10.51 -19.62 -25.47
CA GLY A 374 -10.61 -19.64 -26.94
C GLY A 374 -10.64 -21.03 -27.59
N SER A 375 -10.75 -22.12 -26.83
CA SER A 375 -11.06 -23.44 -27.37
C SER A 375 -12.53 -23.76 -27.11
N SER A 376 -13.38 -23.75 -28.15
CA SER A 376 -14.63 -24.50 -28.07
C SER A 376 -14.25 -25.96 -27.81
N ILE A 377 -14.57 -26.49 -26.63
CA ILE A 377 -14.41 -27.93 -26.38
C ILE A 377 -15.45 -28.60 -27.27
N VAL A 378 -15.03 -29.04 -28.44
CA VAL A 378 -15.78 -29.98 -29.25
C VAL A 378 -15.70 -31.31 -28.51
N LEU A 379 -16.73 -31.61 -27.72
CA LEU A 379 -16.96 -32.95 -27.18
C LEU A 379 -17.31 -33.93 -28.29
#